data_AF-A0A330MH43-F1
#
_entry.id   AF-A0A330MH43-F1
#
_cell.length_a   1.000
_cell.length_b   1.000
_cell.length_c   1.000
_cell.angle_alpha   90.00
_cell.angle_beta   90.00
_cell.angle_gamma   90.00
#
_symmetry.space_group_name_H-M   'P 1'
#
loop_
_entity.id
_entity.type
_entity.pdbx_description
1 polymer ?
#
loop_
_entity_poly.entity_id
_entity_poly.type
_entity_poly.pdbx_seq_one_letter_code
_entity_poly.pdbx_strand_id
1 'polypeptide(L)'
;MITKQNLVALLLFVSISTVSFSQTSQHKTDVNKDIDVVRVYEQVVVEGYGTPFIYKKLATAYYFKSEYGKALAWFQKLFAEEKNTDPELAHQYNQALKAVAASNPINSENISFLK
;
A
#
# COMPACT_ATOMS: atom_id res chain seq x y z
N MET A 1 -15.86 -30.04 55.33
CA MET A 1 -16.85 -30.26 54.25
C MET A 1 -16.88 -28.98 53.41
N ILE A 2 -16.12 -28.93 52.31
CA ILE A 2 -16.00 -27.73 51.47
C ILE A 2 -17.27 -27.64 50.61
N THR A 3 -18.06 -26.60 50.81
CA THR A 3 -19.32 -26.39 50.08
C THR A 3 -19.04 -25.89 48.66
N LYS A 4 -19.86 -26.34 47.69
CA LYS A 4 -19.66 -26.11 46.25
C LYS A 4 -19.53 -24.62 45.87
N GLN A 5 -20.12 -23.71 46.65
CA GLN A 5 -19.98 -22.25 46.46
C GLN A 5 -18.54 -21.74 46.70
N ASN A 6 -17.82 -22.31 47.67
CA ASN A 6 -16.43 -21.93 47.94
C ASN A 6 -15.46 -22.47 46.87
N LEU A 7 -15.88 -23.50 46.13
CA LEU A 7 -15.11 -24.11 45.03
C LEU A 7 -15.25 -23.27 43.73
N VAL A 8 -16.41 -22.66 43.51
CA VAL A 8 -16.64 -21.73 42.38
C VAL A 8 -15.94 -20.39 42.61
N ALA A 9 -15.93 -19.88 43.85
CA ALA A 9 -15.24 -18.63 44.19
C ALA A 9 -13.71 -18.73 44.03
N LEU A 10 -13.12 -19.91 44.27
CA LEU A 10 -11.68 -20.14 44.12
C LEU A 10 -11.24 -20.26 42.65
N LEU A 11 -12.13 -20.73 41.77
CA LEU A 11 -11.88 -20.85 40.33
C LEU A 11 -11.89 -19.50 39.60
N LEU A 12 -12.63 -18.51 40.09
CA LEU A 12 -12.72 -17.18 39.49
C LEU A 12 -11.51 -16.26 39.82
N PHE A 13 -10.68 -16.63 40.81
CA PHE A 13 -9.50 -15.84 41.20
C PHE A 13 -8.25 -16.16 40.36
N VAL A 14 -8.22 -17.31 39.69
CA VAL A 14 -7.06 -17.80 38.92
C VAL A 14 -7.01 -17.22 37.49
N SER A 15 -8.13 -16.73 36.96
CA SER A 15 -8.28 -16.28 35.57
C SER A 15 -7.71 -14.88 35.25
N ILE A 16 -7.22 -14.12 36.24
CA ILE A 16 -6.72 -12.74 36.01
C ILE A 16 -5.21 -12.68 35.70
N SER A 17 -4.47 -13.78 35.80
CA SER A 17 -3.00 -13.72 35.79
C SER A 17 -2.31 -13.91 34.43
N THR A 18 -3.02 -14.05 33.30
CA THR A 18 -2.36 -14.30 32.01
C THR A 18 -2.87 -13.39 30.90
N VAL A 19 -2.20 -12.25 30.68
CA VAL A 19 -1.66 -11.80 29.38
C VAL A 19 -0.87 -10.49 29.56
N SER A 20 0.38 -10.60 30.02
CA SER A 20 1.37 -9.50 29.84
C SER A 20 2.15 -9.76 28.56
N PHE A 21 1.63 -9.27 27.43
CA PHE A 21 2.32 -9.32 26.15
C PHE A 21 3.30 -8.14 26.08
N SER A 22 4.51 -8.30 26.64
CA SER A 22 5.58 -7.31 26.47
C SER A 22 6.25 -7.52 25.11
N GLN A 23 5.70 -6.92 24.05
CA GLN A 23 6.40 -6.79 22.77
C GLN A 23 7.55 -5.79 22.94
N THR A 24 8.76 -6.30 23.24
CA THR A 24 9.96 -5.55 22.91
C THR A 24 10.17 -5.69 21.41
N SER A 25 9.86 -4.63 20.67
CA SER A 25 10.21 -4.49 19.26
C SER A 25 11.73 -4.45 19.14
N GLN A 26 12.36 -5.63 19.04
CA GLN A 26 13.75 -5.73 18.62
C GLN A 26 13.84 -5.23 17.19
N HIS A 27 14.13 -3.95 17.03
CA HIS A 27 14.44 -3.34 15.74
C HIS A 27 15.78 -3.93 15.26
N LYS A 28 15.72 -5.10 14.63
CA LYS A 28 16.82 -5.60 13.81
C LYS A 28 16.92 -4.66 12.62
N THR A 29 17.87 -3.74 12.68
CA THR A 29 18.28 -2.93 11.52
C THR A 29 18.86 -3.89 10.50
N ASP A 30 17.99 -4.32 9.59
CA ASP A 30 18.39 -5.11 8.44
C ASP A 30 19.09 -4.14 7.49
N VAL A 31 20.42 -4.17 7.48
CA VAL A 31 21.26 -3.35 6.60
C VAL A 31 21.08 -3.70 5.12
N ASN A 32 20.34 -4.77 4.82
CA ASN A 32 19.91 -5.17 3.48
C ASN A 32 18.39 -5.02 3.27
N LYS A 33 17.65 -4.38 4.19
CA LYS A 33 16.27 -3.99 3.92
C LYS A 33 16.27 -2.82 2.95
N ASP A 34 15.84 -3.17 1.75
CA ASP A 34 15.19 -2.27 0.83
C ASP A 34 16.18 -1.42 0.02
N ILE A 35 16.90 -2.07 -0.89
CA ILE A 35 17.26 -1.40 -2.14
C ILE A 35 15.97 -0.78 -2.67
N ASP A 36 15.91 0.55 -2.66
CA ASP A 36 14.78 1.29 -3.19
C ASP A 36 14.81 1.17 -4.72
N VAL A 37 14.21 0.09 -5.22
CA VAL A 37 14.12 -0.21 -6.66
C VAL A 37 13.47 0.96 -7.40
N VAL A 38 12.59 1.72 -6.73
CA VAL A 38 12.00 2.94 -7.30
C VAL A 38 13.10 3.95 -7.59
N ARG A 39 13.99 4.23 -6.63
CA ARG A 39 15.11 5.17 -6.81
C ARG A 39 16.04 4.74 -7.94
N VAL A 40 16.36 3.45 -8.03
CA VAL A 40 17.21 2.94 -9.11
C VAL A 40 16.54 3.16 -10.46
N TYR A 41 15.26 2.84 -10.59
CA TYR A 41 14.52 3.04 -11.83
C TYR A 41 14.30 4.51 -12.19
N GLU A 42 14.13 5.40 -11.20
CA GLU A 42 14.10 6.84 -11.43
C GLU A 42 15.41 7.32 -12.03
N GLN A 43 16.54 6.88 -11.46
CA GLN A 43 17.86 7.23 -11.97
C GLN A 43 18.05 6.76 -13.42
N VAL A 44 17.64 5.53 -13.74
CA VAL A 44 17.72 5.00 -15.11
C VAL A 44 16.89 5.84 -16.09
N VAL A 45 15.70 6.32 -15.68
CA VAL A 45 14.89 7.23 -16.51
C VAL A 45 15.56 8.59 -16.68
N VAL A 46 16.16 9.14 -15.61
CA VAL A 46 16.89 10.42 -15.64
C VAL A 46 18.10 10.34 -16.57
N GLU A 47 18.78 9.19 -16.61
CA GLU A 47 19.89 8.91 -17.51
C GLU A 47 19.45 8.70 -18.98
N GLY A 48 18.14 8.71 -19.25
CA GLY A 48 17.58 8.59 -20.60
C GLY A 48 17.30 7.16 -21.05
N TYR A 49 17.48 6.17 -20.18
CA TYR A 49 17.27 4.75 -20.46
C TYR A 49 15.90 4.24 -20.00
N GLY A 50 14.90 5.13 -19.98
CA GLY A 50 13.52 4.77 -19.66
C GLY A 50 12.94 3.81 -20.70
N THR A 51 12.24 2.78 -20.22
CA THR A 51 11.57 1.80 -21.07
C THR A 51 10.15 1.54 -20.55
N PRO A 52 9.23 1.02 -21.38
CA PRO A 52 7.88 0.62 -20.93
C PRO A 52 7.91 -0.29 -19.70
N PHE A 53 8.85 -1.23 -19.65
CA PHE A 53 9.04 -2.08 -18.48
C PHE A 53 9.35 -1.29 -17.19
N ILE A 54 10.26 -0.32 -17.28
CA ILE A 54 10.66 0.52 -16.15
C ILE A 54 9.49 1.42 -15.72
N TYR A 55 8.77 2.03 -16.67
CA TYR A 55 7.61 2.86 -16.34
C TYR A 55 6.50 2.06 -15.67
N LYS A 56 6.25 0.81 -16.12
CA LYS A 56 5.31 -0.11 -15.44
C LYS A 56 5.74 -0.34 -13.99
N LYS A 57 7.02 -0.63 -13.75
CA LYS A 57 7.53 -0.86 -12.38
C LYS A 57 7.42 0.39 -11.51
N LEU A 58 7.78 1.57 -12.02
CA LEU A 58 7.65 2.83 -11.31
C LEU A 58 6.19 3.15 -10.97
N ALA A 59 5.28 3.00 -11.95
CA ALA A 59 3.87 3.30 -11.76
C ALA A 59 3.23 2.40 -10.69
N THR A 60 3.45 1.09 -10.80
CA THR A 60 2.93 0.11 -9.83
C THR A 60 3.55 0.29 -8.45
N ALA A 61 4.84 0.60 -8.35
CA ALA A 61 5.48 0.87 -7.06
C ALA A 61 4.90 2.12 -6.39
N TYR A 62 4.73 3.22 -7.13
CA TYR A 62 4.11 4.43 -6.60
C TYR A 62 2.63 4.24 -6.24
N TYR A 63 1.90 3.40 -6.99
CA TYR A 63 0.54 2.98 -6.66
C TYR A 63 0.49 2.25 -5.31
N PHE A 64 1.37 1.27 -5.07
CA PHE A 64 1.43 0.56 -3.79
C PHE A 64 1.90 1.44 -2.63
N LYS A 65 2.68 2.49 -2.90
CA LYS A 65 3.05 3.52 -1.93
C LYS A 65 1.93 4.55 -1.66
N SER A 66 0.76 4.39 -2.29
CA SER A 66 -0.37 5.34 -2.24
C SER A 66 -0.04 6.75 -2.74
N GLU A 67 1.08 6.91 -3.47
CA GLU A 67 1.47 8.17 -4.10
C GLU A 67 0.83 8.25 -5.50
N TYR A 68 -0.51 8.27 -5.54
CA TYR A 68 -1.29 8.10 -6.77
C TYR A 68 -0.99 9.16 -7.84
N GLY A 69 -0.66 10.40 -7.45
CA GLY A 69 -0.28 11.44 -8.41
C GLY A 69 0.98 11.09 -9.21
N LYS A 70 2.01 10.55 -8.55
CA LYS A 70 3.23 10.08 -9.24
C LYS A 70 2.95 8.82 -10.05
N ALA A 71 2.16 7.89 -9.51
CA ALA A 71 1.76 6.69 -10.22
C ALA A 71 1.09 7.02 -11.56
N LEU A 72 0.17 7.99 -11.58
CA LEU A 72 -0.50 8.46 -12.79
C LEU A 72 0.47 9.01 -13.82
N ALA A 73 1.44 9.83 -13.42
CA ALA A 73 2.44 10.37 -14.34
C ALA A 73 3.24 9.25 -15.03
N TRP A 74 3.59 8.20 -14.30
CA TRP A 74 4.29 7.04 -14.86
C TRP A 74 3.38 6.17 -15.73
N PHE A 75 2.12 5.96 -15.35
CA PHE A 75 1.14 5.26 -16.20
C PHE A 75 0.90 6.00 -17.51
N GLN A 76 0.82 7.33 -17.50
CA GLN A 76 0.67 8.14 -18.70
C GLN A 76 1.88 8.00 -19.63
N LYS A 77 3.10 8.03 -19.09
CA LYS A 77 4.32 7.74 -19.87
C LYS A 77 4.29 6.34 -20.49
N LEU A 78 3.94 5.33 -19.69
CA LEU A 78 3.81 3.96 -20.16
C LEU A 78 2.82 3.85 -21.33
N PHE A 79 1.63 4.42 -21.19
CA PHE A 79 0.57 4.34 -22.20
C PHE A 79 0.82 5.21 -23.44
N ALA A 80 1.73 6.19 -23.34
CA ALA A 80 2.20 6.94 -24.49
C ALA A 80 3.15 6.13 -25.38
N GLU A 81 3.91 5.19 -24.79
CA GLU A 81 4.88 4.36 -25.53
C GLU A 81 4.30 3.00 -25.94
N GLU A 82 3.45 2.41 -25.13
CA GLU A 82 2.89 1.07 -25.38
C GLU A 82 1.38 1.05 -25.15
N LYS A 83 0.65 0.34 -26.02
CA LYS A 83 -0.78 0.12 -25.83
C LYS A 83 -1.00 -0.78 -24.62
N ASN A 84 -1.80 -0.30 -23.66
CA ASN A 84 -2.14 -1.12 -22.50
C ASN A 84 -2.89 -2.39 -22.93
N THR A 85 -2.27 -3.54 -22.69
CA THR A 85 -2.84 -4.87 -22.98
C THR A 85 -3.23 -5.59 -21.69
N ASP A 86 -2.87 -5.02 -20.53
CA ASP A 86 -3.02 -5.65 -19.22
C ASP A 86 -4.22 -5.02 -18.46
N PRO A 87 -5.28 -5.79 -18.20
CA PRO A 87 -6.46 -5.29 -17.51
C PRO A 87 -6.17 -4.88 -16.05
N GLU A 88 -5.17 -5.47 -15.40
CA GLU A 88 -4.79 -5.10 -14.03
C GLU A 88 -4.18 -3.69 -14.00
N LEU A 89 -3.32 -3.39 -14.99
CA LEU A 89 -2.74 -2.07 -15.18
C LEU A 89 -3.82 -1.00 -15.41
N ALA A 90 -4.83 -1.32 -16.23
CA ALA A 90 -5.95 -0.42 -16.46
C ALA A 90 -6.74 -0.15 -15.16
N HIS A 91 -6.94 -1.18 -14.35
CA HIS A 91 -7.62 -1.05 -13.06
C HIS A 91 -6.83 -0.16 -12.08
N GLN A 92 -5.52 -0.40 -11.94
CA GLN A 92 -4.63 0.40 -11.08
C GLN A 92 -4.62 1.88 -11.51
N TYR A 93 -4.57 2.15 -12.82
CA TYR A 93 -4.64 3.50 -13.37
C TYR A 93 -5.98 4.19 -13.01
N ASN A 94 -7.10 3.53 -13.25
CA ASN A 94 -8.43 4.08 -12.95
C ASN A 94 -8.62 4.33 -11.45
N GLN A 95 -8.07 3.46 -10.60
CA GLN A 95 -8.13 3.65 -9.16
C GLN A 95 -7.27 4.82 -8.70
N ALA A 96 -6.05 4.95 -9.24
CA ALA A 96 -5.19 6.09 -8.97
C ALA A 96 -5.86 7.41 -9.42
N LEU A 97 -6.53 7.41 -10.58
CA LEU A 97 -7.30 8.57 -11.06
C LEU A 97 -8.40 8.96 -10.07
N LYS A 98 -9.20 7.97 -9.63
CA LYS A 98 -10.27 8.21 -8.64
C LYS A 98 -9.71 8.74 -7.32
N ALA A 99 -8.61 8.19 -6.83
CA ALA A 99 -7.98 8.64 -5.58
C ALA A 99 -7.49 10.09 -5.69
N VAL A 100 -6.84 10.46 -6.80
CA VAL A 100 -6.39 11.84 -7.03
C VAL A 100 -7.57 12.79 -7.19
N ALA A 101 -8.63 12.40 -7.90
CA ALA A 101 -9.85 13.19 -8.03
C ALA A 101 -10.55 13.39 -6.69
N ALA A 102 -10.63 12.35 -5.85
CA ALA A 102 -11.21 12.46 -4.51
C ALA A 102 -10.37 13.36 -3.57
N SER A 103 -9.05 13.39 -3.75
CA SER A 103 -8.17 14.28 -2.99
C SER A 103 -8.24 15.75 -3.42
N ASN A 104 -8.72 16.01 -4.64
CA ASN A 104 -8.89 17.35 -5.21
C ASN A 104 -10.39 17.66 -5.38
N PRO A 105 -11.07 18.19 -4.34
CA PRO A 105 -12.53 18.33 -4.29
C PRO A 105 -13.14 19.24 -5.38
N ILE A 106 -12.31 19.91 -6.19
CA ILE A 106 -12.76 20.80 -7.28
C ILE A 106 -13.24 20.00 -8.51
N ASN A 107 -12.84 18.72 -8.67
CA ASN A 107 -13.12 17.95 -9.89
C ASN A 107 -14.16 16.82 -9.73
N SER A 108 -14.70 16.58 -8.53
CA SER A 108 -15.61 15.45 -8.25
C SER A 108 -17.04 15.62 -8.79
N GLU A 109 -17.44 16.84 -9.18
CA GLU A 109 -18.78 17.09 -9.77
C GLU A 109 -18.91 16.61 -11.23
N ASN A 110 -17.81 16.35 -11.95
CA ASN A 110 -17.87 15.93 -13.35
C ASN A 110 -17.97 14.40 -13.55
N ILE A 111 -17.84 13.59 -12.50
CA ILE A 111 -17.81 12.11 -12.61
C ILE A 111 -19.21 11.48 -12.48
N SER A 112 -20.22 12.23 -12.00
CA SER A 112 -21.62 11.75 -11.92
C SER A 112 -22.33 11.67 -13.27
N PHE A 113 -21.76 12.22 -14.35
CA PHE A 113 -22.39 12.25 -15.68
C PHE A 113 -22.12 11.01 -16.54
N LEU A 114 -21.41 10.00 -16.02
CA LEU A 114 -21.10 8.76 -16.74
C LEU A 114 -21.76 7.51 -16.12
N LYS A 115 -22.85 7.68 -15.36
CA LYS A 115 -23.70 6.56 -14.91
C LYS A 115 -25.03 6.54 -15.65
#